data_AF-A0A521DKY5-F1
#
_entry.id   AF-A0A521DKY5-F1
#
_cell.length_a   1.000
_cell.length_b   1.000
_cell.length_c   1.000
_cell.angle_alpha   90.00
_cell.angle_beta   90.00
_cell.angle_gamma   90.00
#
_symmetry.space_group_name_H-M   'P 1'
#
loop_
_entity.id
_entity.type
_entity.pdbx_description
1 polymer ?
#
loop_
_entity_poly.entity_id
_entity_poly.type
_entity_poly.pdbx_seq_one_letter_code
_entity_poly.pdbx_strand_id
1 'polypeptide(L)'
;MKKKLLGILLLSCICIMQTKAQNQIKDDVIENNLSNILTLKLQYEEARTKMLDSRLTNYMQVNACKAAHASYVSAVRAIQRASVRQNYLSYLNKTIKEADQSHINSTIRYSTNPSTSNNDKVITNLDYLKLVRYCLFIQKKGTLSEVTSIPPSVRL
;
A
#
# COMPACT_ATOMS: atom_id res chain seq x y z
N MET A 1 19.82 -19.10 45.78
CA MET A 1 18.66 -18.40 45.21
C MET A 1 18.80 -18.00 43.71
N LYS A 2 19.66 -18.65 42.90
CA LYS A 2 19.86 -18.27 41.48
C LYS A 2 18.93 -18.97 40.46
N LYS A 3 18.37 -20.13 40.81
CA LYS A 3 17.54 -20.95 39.88
C LYS A 3 16.14 -20.35 39.59
N LYS A 4 15.57 -19.58 40.52
CA LYS A 4 14.24 -18.96 40.35
C LYS A 4 14.26 -17.75 39.39
N LEU A 5 15.39 -17.05 39.29
CA LEU A 5 15.54 -15.86 38.43
C LEU A 5 15.63 -16.23 36.94
N LEU A 6 16.32 -17.36 36.63
CA LEU A 6 16.45 -17.84 35.25
C LEU A 6 15.10 -18.29 34.66
N GLY A 7 14.25 -18.92 35.46
CA GLY A 7 12.92 -19.37 35.02
C GLY A 7 11.98 -18.21 34.64
N ILE A 8 12.06 -17.10 35.38
CA ILE A 8 11.27 -15.89 35.10
C ILE A 8 11.77 -15.20 33.80
N LEU A 9 13.08 -15.20 33.56
CA LEU A 9 13.67 -14.59 32.36
C LEU A 9 13.35 -15.39 31.07
N LEU A 10 13.28 -16.72 31.17
CA LEU A 10 12.92 -17.59 30.05
C LEU A 10 11.43 -17.49 29.71
N LEU A 11 10.54 -17.40 30.73
CA LEU A 11 9.10 -17.24 30.50
C LEU A 11 8.76 -15.92 29.80
N SER A 12 9.43 -14.81 30.16
CA SER A 12 9.21 -13.52 29.49
C SER A 12 9.66 -13.52 28.03
N CYS A 13 10.76 -14.22 27.71
CA CYS A 13 11.20 -14.40 26.32
C CYS A 13 10.21 -15.21 25.47
N ILE A 14 9.62 -16.27 26.04
CA ILE A 14 8.63 -17.11 25.33
C ILE A 14 7.35 -16.32 25.05
N CYS A 15 6.86 -15.53 26.02
CA CYS A 15 5.71 -14.65 25.80
C CYS A 15 5.97 -13.62 24.69
N ILE A 16 7.17 -13.04 24.61
CA ILE A 16 7.54 -12.09 23.54
C ILE A 16 7.59 -12.81 22.17
N MET A 17 8.10 -14.04 22.12
CA MET A 17 8.16 -14.83 20.88
C MET A 17 6.77 -15.29 20.40
N GLN A 18 5.88 -15.71 21.30
CA GLN A 18 4.51 -16.08 20.96
C GLN A 18 3.68 -14.87 20.47
N THR A 19 3.86 -13.69 21.08
CA THR A 19 3.21 -12.45 20.62
C THR A 19 3.69 -12.03 19.22
N LYS A 20 4.96 -12.31 18.86
CA LYS A 20 5.50 -12.04 17.51
C LYS A 20 4.93 -13.01 16.46
N ALA A 21 4.73 -14.28 16.80
CA ALA A 21 4.19 -15.28 15.89
C ALA A 21 2.68 -15.07 15.59
N GLN A 22 1.91 -14.54 16.54
CA GLN A 22 0.46 -14.33 16.38
C GLN A 22 0.07 -13.16 15.46
N ASN A 23 1.01 -12.30 15.05
CA ASN A 23 0.73 -11.15 14.19
C ASN A 23 1.35 -11.24 12.79
N GLN A 24 1.89 -12.41 12.39
CA GLN A 24 2.43 -12.58 11.04
C GLN A 24 1.31 -12.70 10.02
N ILE A 25 1.15 -11.67 9.18
CA ILE A 25 0.31 -11.73 7.99
C ILE A 25 1.14 -12.40 6.91
N LYS A 26 0.56 -13.39 6.22
CA LYS A 26 1.22 -14.09 5.12
C LYS A 26 1.50 -13.15 3.94
N ASP A 27 2.60 -13.39 3.23
CA ASP A 27 3.07 -12.57 2.10
C ASP A 27 2.02 -12.47 0.96
N ASP A 28 1.29 -13.55 0.67
CA ASP A 28 0.22 -13.61 -0.34
C ASP A 28 -0.97 -12.71 0.03
N VAL A 29 -1.33 -12.64 1.31
CA VAL A 29 -2.38 -11.74 1.81
C VAL A 29 -1.92 -10.29 1.70
N ILE A 30 -0.65 -10.00 1.99
CA ILE A 30 -0.08 -8.66 1.83
C ILE A 30 -0.13 -8.24 0.36
N GLU A 31 0.31 -9.09 -0.55
CA GLU A 31 0.30 -8.84 -1.98
C GLU A 31 -1.11 -8.53 -2.49
N ASN A 32 -2.09 -9.36 -2.15
CA ASN A 32 -3.50 -9.14 -2.51
C ASN A 32 -4.04 -7.81 -1.98
N ASN A 33 -3.69 -7.43 -0.74
CA ASN A 33 -4.11 -6.16 -0.15
C ASN A 33 -3.47 -4.96 -0.87
N LEU A 34 -2.19 -5.08 -1.26
CA LEU A 34 -1.50 -4.05 -2.02
C LEU A 34 -2.11 -3.89 -3.43
N SER A 35 -2.44 -4.99 -4.10
CA SER A 35 -3.15 -4.96 -5.39
C SER A 35 -4.55 -4.34 -5.25
N ASN A 36 -5.29 -4.67 -4.20
CA ASN A 36 -6.60 -4.08 -3.93
C ASN A 36 -6.53 -2.56 -3.69
N ILE A 37 -5.51 -2.07 -2.97
CA ILE A 37 -5.29 -0.62 -2.78
C ILE A 37 -5.10 0.10 -4.11
N LEU A 38 -4.38 -0.50 -5.05
CA LEU A 38 -4.20 0.06 -6.39
C LEU A 38 -5.54 0.13 -7.13
N THR A 39 -6.32 -0.95 -7.13
CA THR A 39 -7.65 -0.98 -7.76
C THR A 39 -8.57 0.09 -7.19
N LEU A 40 -8.63 0.21 -5.86
CA LEU A 40 -9.45 1.23 -5.19
C LEU A 40 -8.99 2.66 -5.53
N LYS A 41 -7.68 2.87 -5.68
CA LYS A 41 -7.14 4.16 -6.11
C LYS A 41 -7.57 4.51 -7.53
N LEU A 42 -7.48 3.57 -8.47
CA LEU A 42 -7.91 3.78 -9.85
C LEU A 42 -9.41 4.07 -9.93
N GLN A 43 -10.24 3.35 -9.17
CA GLN A 43 -11.67 3.62 -9.06
C GLN A 43 -11.97 5.02 -8.50
N TYR A 44 -11.22 5.45 -7.48
CA TYR A 44 -11.35 6.80 -6.94
C TYR A 44 -10.96 7.86 -7.97
N GLU A 45 -9.85 7.67 -8.68
CA GLU A 45 -9.37 8.60 -9.70
C GLU A 45 -10.38 8.70 -10.86
N GLU A 46 -10.97 7.58 -11.29
CA GLU A 46 -12.04 7.55 -12.28
C GLU A 46 -13.30 8.28 -11.83
N ALA A 47 -13.77 8.01 -10.60
CA ALA A 47 -14.94 8.69 -10.05
C ALA A 47 -14.71 10.19 -9.88
N ARG A 48 -13.50 10.60 -9.48
CA ARG A 48 -13.09 12.00 -9.37
C ARG A 48 -13.09 12.67 -10.73
N THR A 49 -12.54 12.05 -11.76
CA THR A 49 -12.52 12.64 -13.11
C THR A 49 -13.94 12.78 -13.67
N LYS A 50 -14.80 11.76 -13.54
CA LYS A 50 -16.22 11.85 -13.96
C LYS A 50 -16.97 12.98 -13.25
N MET A 51 -16.68 13.20 -11.96
CA MET A 51 -17.26 14.30 -11.18
C MET A 51 -16.78 15.68 -11.69
N LEU A 52 -15.52 15.80 -12.12
CA LEU A 52 -14.95 17.05 -12.63
C LEU A 52 -15.35 17.36 -14.07
N ASP A 53 -15.52 16.35 -14.91
CA ASP A 53 -15.90 16.50 -16.33
C ASP A 53 -17.40 16.83 -16.51
N SER A 54 -18.22 16.65 -15.47
CA SER A 54 -19.64 16.94 -15.55
C SER A 54 -19.89 18.46 -15.55
N ARG A 55 -20.42 18.98 -16.67
CA ARG A 55 -20.78 20.40 -16.88
C ARG A 55 -21.68 20.97 -15.78
N LEU A 56 -22.46 20.12 -15.13
CA LEU A 56 -23.20 20.40 -13.89
C LEU A 56 -22.81 19.33 -12.88
N THR A 57 -22.33 19.72 -11.71
CA THR A 57 -21.97 18.79 -10.62
C THR A 57 -23.18 17.91 -10.28
N ASN A 58 -23.20 16.67 -10.76
CA ASN A 58 -24.29 15.75 -10.51
C ASN A 58 -24.12 15.15 -9.11
N TYR A 59 -25.13 15.31 -8.26
CA TYR A 59 -25.13 14.79 -6.88
C TYR A 59 -24.75 13.29 -6.81
N MET A 60 -25.18 12.48 -7.78
CA MET A 60 -24.82 11.05 -7.83
C MET A 60 -23.32 10.84 -8.05
N GLN A 61 -22.69 11.61 -8.93
CA GLN A 61 -21.25 11.51 -9.21
C GLN A 61 -20.41 11.98 -8.02
N VAL A 62 -20.86 13.04 -7.32
CA VAL A 62 -20.23 13.49 -6.07
C VAL A 62 -20.25 12.38 -5.01
N ASN A 63 -21.40 11.73 -4.83
CA ASN A 63 -21.52 10.63 -3.87
C ASN A 63 -20.69 9.42 -4.25
N ALA A 64 -20.65 9.06 -5.53
CA ALA A 64 -19.79 7.98 -6.03
C ALA A 64 -18.30 8.28 -5.77
N CYS A 65 -17.86 9.52 -6.04
CA CYS A 65 -16.50 9.97 -5.77
C CYS A 65 -16.16 9.91 -4.28
N LYS A 66 -17.06 10.39 -3.40
CA LYS A 66 -16.90 10.32 -1.94
C LYS A 66 -16.81 8.88 -1.44
N ALA A 67 -17.66 7.99 -1.93
CA ALA A 67 -17.65 6.58 -1.56
C ALA A 67 -16.35 5.88 -1.99
N ALA A 68 -15.92 6.09 -3.24
CA ALA A 68 -14.67 5.54 -3.75
C ALA A 68 -13.45 6.05 -2.96
N HIS A 69 -13.42 7.35 -2.65
CA HIS A 69 -12.38 7.94 -1.80
C HIS A 69 -12.36 7.31 -0.40
N ALA A 70 -13.52 7.14 0.23
CA ALA A 70 -13.62 6.54 1.57
C ALA A 70 -13.12 5.10 1.59
N SER A 71 -13.48 4.28 0.60
CA SER A 71 -13.01 2.90 0.45
C SER A 71 -11.48 2.85 0.29
N TYR A 72 -10.93 3.69 -0.59
CA TYR A 72 -9.49 3.80 -0.80
C TYR A 72 -8.73 4.21 0.48
N VAL A 73 -9.16 5.28 1.13
CA VAL A 73 -8.52 5.77 2.37
C VAL A 73 -8.64 4.76 3.50
N SER A 74 -9.77 4.06 3.61
CA SER A 74 -9.95 2.99 4.60
C SER A 74 -8.94 1.86 4.40
N ALA A 75 -8.74 1.41 3.17
CA ALA A 75 -7.76 0.38 2.84
C ALA A 75 -6.32 0.83 3.15
N VAL A 76 -5.95 2.06 2.80
CA VAL A 76 -4.64 2.65 3.15
C VAL A 76 -4.45 2.67 4.67
N ARG A 77 -5.45 3.14 5.42
CA ARG A 77 -5.39 3.18 6.88
C ARG A 77 -5.25 1.79 7.48
N ALA A 78 -5.91 0.78 6.92
CA ALA A 78 -5.86 -0.60 7.40
C ALA A 78 -4.42 -1.15 7.37
N ILE A 79 -3.67 -0.90 6.29
CA ILE A 79 -2.28 -1.37 6.17
C ILE A 79 -1.27 -0.52 6.95
N GLN A 80 -1.63 0.72 7.29
CA GLN A 80 -0.82 1.62 8.12
C GLN A 80 -0.98 1.38 9.62
N ARG A 81 -1.97 0.59 10.05
CA ARG A 81 -2.24 0.32 11.48
C ARG A 81 -1.00 -0.24 12.17
N ALA A 82 -0.72 0.24 13.38
CA ALA A 82 0.47 -0.14 14.15
C ALA A 82 0.64 -1.66 14.30
N SER A 83 -0.47 -2.40 14.46
CA SER A 83 -0.46 -3.86 14.63
C SER A 83 0.03 -4.63 13.40
N VAL A 84 -0.13 -4.09 12.19
CA VAL A 84 0.21 -4.79 10.94
C VAL A 84 1.32 -4.12 10.16
N ARG A 85 1.64 -2.86 10.47
CA ARG A 85 2.61 -2.01 9.76
C ARG A 85 3.94 -2.71 9.52
N GLN A 86 4.46 -3.45 10.50
CA GLN A 86 5.76 -4.09 10.38
C GLN A 86 5.75 -5.28 9.40
N ASN A 87 4.63 -5.99 9.27
CA ASN A 87 4.48 -7.05 8.27
C ASN A 87 4.60 -6.48 6.85
N TYR A 88 3.84 -5.42 6.56
CA TYR A 88 3.90 -4.74 5.25
C TYR A 88 5.28 -4.17 4.95
N LEU A 89 5.93 -3.53 5.92
CA LEU A 89 7.29 -3.02 5.74
C LEU A 89 8.31 -4.13 5.50
N SER A 90 8.19 -5.26 6.22
CA SER A 90 9.07 -6.41 6.04
C SER A 90 8.91 -7.01 4.64
N TYR A 91 7.67 -7.24 4.21
CA TYR A 91 7.35 -7.71 2.87
C TYR A 91 7.91 -6.75 1.81
N LEU A 92 7.57 -5.46 1.88
CA LEU A 92 8.02 -4.47 0.90
C LEU A 92 9.55 -4.39 0.81
N ASN A 93 10.26 -4.39 1.95
CA ASN A 93 11.72 -4.36 1.95
C ASN A 93 12.34 -5.62 1.34
N LYS A 94 11.79 -6.80 1.67
CA LYS A 94 12.23 -8.09 1.11
C LYS A 94 11.99 -8.12 -0.40
N THR A 95 10.75 -7.92 -0.83
CA THR A 95 10.35 -8.00 -2.24
C THR A 95 11.04 -6.96 -3.12
N ILE A 96 11.26 -5.73 -2.64
CA ILE A 96 11.99 -4.71 -3.41
C ILE A 96 13.48 -5.08 -3.55
N LYS A 97 14.08 -5.66 -2.51
CA LYS A 97 15.51 -6.04 -2.51
C LYS A 97 15.78 -7.30 -3.33
N GLU A 98 14.86 -8.26 -3.27
CA GLU A 98 14.96 -9.58 -3.90
C GLU A 98 14.20 -9.65 -5.24
N ALA A 99 13.76 -8.50 -5.76
CA ALA A 99 12.95 -8.43 -6.98
C ALA A 99 13.64 -9.15 -8.14
N ASP A 100 13.03 -10.24 -8.58
CA ASP A 100 13.46 -11.00 -9.74
C ASP A 100 13.00 -10.33 -11.06
N GLN A 101 13.45 -10.85 -12.20
CA GLN A 101 13.02 -10.35 -13.52
C GLN A 101 11.49 -10.33 -13.68
N SER A 102 10.74 -11.19 -12.98
CA SER A 102 9.27 -11.24 -13.11
C SER A 102 8.59 -10.01 -12.52
N HIS A 103 9.10 -9.47 -11.41
CA HIS A 103 8.62 -8.22 -10.79
C HIS A 103 9.04 -6.98 -11.57
N ILE A 104 10.17 -7.04 -12.25
CA ILE A 104 10.70 -5.98 -13.12
C ILE A 104 9.88 -5.92 -14.42
N ASN A 105 9.48 -7.08 -14.96
CA ASN A 105 8.79 -7.16 -16.26
C ASN A 105 7.26 -7.09 -16.14
N SER A 106 6.69 -7.32 -14.95
CA SER A 106 5.26 -7.15 -14.71
C SER A 106 4.89 -5.69 -14.74
N THR A 107 4.17 -5.28 -15.78
CA THR A 107 3.78 -3.89 -15.99
C THR A 107 2.34 -3.63 -15.55
N ILE A 108 2.15 -2.57 -14.79
CA ILE A 108 0.87 -2.06 -14.33
C ILE A 108 0.55 -0.80 -15.14
N ARG A 109 -0.65 -0.77 -15.76
CA ARG A 109 -1.17 0.48 -16.35
C ARG A 109 -1.73 1.35 -15.24
N TYR A 110 -1.12 2.52 -15.09
CA TYR A 110 -1.52 3.52 -14.12
C TYR A 110 -1.90 4.80 -14.89
N SER A 111 -3.19 5.10 -14.96
CA SER A 111 -3.67 6.30 -15.66
C SER A 111 -3.70 7.48 -14.71
N THR A 112 -2.98 8.57 -15.02
CA THR A 112 -3.08 9.81 -14.25
C THR A 112 -4.38 10.57 -14.53
N ASN A 113 -5.11 10.21 -15.59
CA ASN A 113 -6.39 10.82 -15.91
C ASN A 113 -7.20 9.91 -16.86
N PRO A 114 -8.22 9.18 -16.37
CA PRO A 114 -8.94 8.19 -17.18
C PRO A 114 -9.71 8.78 -18.38
N SER A 115 -9.94 10.10 -18.40
CA SER A 115 -10.59 10.80 -19.53
C SER A 115 -9.65 11.18 -20.68
N THR A 116 -8.34 11.06 -20.52
CA THR A 116 -7.37 11.26 -21.61
C THR A 116 -6.66 9.95 -21.91
N SER A 117 -7.05 9.26 -22.99
CA SER A 117 -6.47 7.97 -23.41
C SER A 117 -4.96 8.01 -23.69
N ASN A 118 -4.36 9.21 -23.76
CA ASN A 118 -2.95 9.41 -24.11
C ASN A 118 -2.01 9.54 -22.89
N ASN A 119 -2.50 9.37 -21.65
CA ASN A 119 -1.68 9.53 -20.43
C ASN A 119 -1.60 8.26 -19.56
N ASP A 120 -1.79 7.08 -20.15
CA ASP A 120 -1.55 5.82 -19.46
C ASP A 120 -0.05 5.67 -19.19
N LYS A 121 0.36 5.82 -17.93
CA LYS A 121 1.73 5.57 -17.50
C LYS A 121 1.86 4.09 -17.18
N VAL A 122 2.74 3.42 -17.89
CA VAL A 122 3.10 2.04 -17.57
C VAL A 122 4.19 2.07 -16.50
N ILE A 123 3.93 1.47 -15.35
CA ILE A 123 4.92 1.30 -14.28
C ILE A 123 5.20 -0.17 -14.06
N THR A 124 6.38 -0.52 -13.56
CA THR A 124 6.63 -1.91 -13.13
C THR A 124 5.95 -2.18 -11.79
N ASN A 125 5.68 -3.44 -11.48
CA ASN A 125 5.23 -3.84 -10.14
C ASN A 125 6.24 -3.40 -9.07
N LEU A 126 7.55 -3.48 -9.38
CA LEU A 126 8.60 -3.00 -8.50
C LEU A 126 8.47 -1.49 -8.18
N ASP A 127 8.23 -0.65 -9.19
CA ASP A 127 8.02 0.79 -9.00
C ASP A 127 6.79 1.08 -8.15
N TYR A 128 5.72 0.30 -8.35
CA TYR A 128 4.51 0.38 -7.53
C TYR A 128 4.80 0.06 -6.05
N LEU A 129 5.54 -1.00 -5.76
CA LEU A 129 5.91 -1.35 -4.39
C LEU A 129 6.80 -0.27 -3.76
N LYS A 130 7.74 0.30 -4.52
CA LYS A 130 8.57 1.44 -4.10
C LYS A 130 7.71 2.66 -3.76
N LEU A 131 6.71 2.97 -4.58
CA LEU A 131 5.70 4.02 -4.35
C LEU A 131 4.94 3.83 -3.05
N VAL A 132 4.41 2.62 -2.84
CA VAL A 132 3.66 2.26 -1.63
C VAL A 132 4.53 2.46 -0.40
N ARG A 133 5.74 1.89 -0.39
CA ARG A 133 6.69 2.01 0.72
C ARG A 133 6.99 3.47 1.03
N TYR A 134 7.32 4.25 0.01
CA TYR A 134 7.68 5.65 0.18
C TYR A 134 6.50 6.51 0.65
N CYS A 135 5.35 6.45 -0.03
CA CYS A 135 4.22 7.31 0.27
C CYS A 135 3.57 6.94 1.62
N LEU A 136 3.24 5.67 1.81
CA LEU A 136 2.38 5.27 2.92
C LEU A 136 3.18 5.00 4.20
N PHE A 137 4.44 4.57 4.10
CA PHE A 137 5.20 4.18 5.28
C PHE A 137 6.29 5.17 5.66
N ILE A 138 7.05 5.70 4.69
CA ILE A 138 8.12 6.68 4.94
C ILE A 138 7.51 8.07 5.16
N GLN A 139 6.76 8.57 4.18
CA GLN A 139 6.11 9.88 4.23
C GLN A 139 4.80 9.89 5.03
N LYS A 140 4.27 8.72 5.38
CA LYS A 140 3.02 8.55 6.14
C LYS A 140 1.81 9.29 5.52
N LYS A 141 1.78 9.41 4.21
CA LYS A 141 0.65 10.01 3.47
C LYS A 141 -0.58 9.13 3.58
N GLY A 142 -1.76 9.73 3.56
CA GLY A 142 -3.04 9.02 3.44
C GLY A 142 -3.36 8.56 2.02
N THR A 143 -2.50 8.89 1.05
CA THR A 143 -2.67 8.58 -0.37
C THR A 143 -1.33 8.26 -1.03
N LEU A 144 -1.38 7.48 -2.10
CA LEU A 144 -0.26 7.26 -3.01
C LEU A 144 -0.12 8.51 -3.88
N SER A 145 1.11 9.02 -3.98
CA SER A 145 1.42 10.13 -4.87
C SER A 145 1.38 9.66 -6.33
N GLU A 146 1.28 10.59 -7.25
CA GLU A 146 1.52 10.29 -8.67
C GLU A 146 2.93 9.73 -8.85
N VAL A 147 3.11 8.81 -9.81
CA VAL A 147 4.39 8.16 -10.13
C VAL A 147 5.50 9.21 -10.40
N THR A 148 5.12 10.36 -10.95
CA THR A 148 6.01 11.48 -11.24
C THR A 148 6.55 12.19 -9.99
N SER A 149 5.94 11.99 -8.82
CA SER A 149 6.33 12.63 -7.56
C SER A 149 7.29 11.78 -6.69
N ILE A 150 7.72 10.61 -7.18
CA ILE A 150 8.72 9.78 -6.50
C ILE A 150 10.10 10.46 -6.64
N PRO A 151 10.82 10.75 -5.54
CA PRO A 151 12.18 11.26 -5.62
C PRO A 151 13.08 10.31 -6.44
N PRO A 152 14.03 10.83 -7.23
CA PRO A 152 14.96 9.99 -7.99
C PRO A 152 15.68 8.94 -7.14
N SER A 153 15.95 9.25 -5.87
CA SER A 153 16.59 8.35 -4.90
C SER A 153 15.78 7.10 -4.54
N VAL A 154 14.49 7.04 -4.92
CA VAL A 154 13.62 5.89 -4.70
C VAL A 154 13.41 5.09 -6.00
N ARG A 155 13.76 5.65 -7.17
CA ARG A 155 13.59 4.99 -8.48
C ARG A 155 14.70 3.98 -8.80
N LEU A 156 15.87 4.12 -8.16
CA LEU A 156 16.99 3.17 -8.25
C LEU A 156 16.65 1.88 -7.51
#